data_AF-A0A8T6UTK4-F1
#
_entry.id   AF-A0A8T6UTK4-F1
#
_cell.length_a   1.000
_cell.length_b   1.000
_cell.length_c   1.000
_cell.angle_alpha   90.00
_cell.angle_beta   90.00
_cell.angle_gamma   90.00
#
_symmetry.space_group_name_H-M   'P 1'
#
loop_
_entity.id
_entity.type
_entity.pdbx_description
1 polymer ?
#
loop_
_entity_poly.entity_id
_entity_poly.type
_entity_poly.pdbx_seq_one_letter_code
_entity_poly.pdbx_strand_id
1 'polypeptide(L)'
;MTEPGDYDIQTNDPKAIEKYDLRSLRLGDVVALKDQLCINGRGYYKDALTIGVIIHGASDYSGHGPGVNPILTTKDGRLKTKIEPNANIAYYLGIKEKP
;
A
#
# COMPACT_ATOMS: atom_id res chain seq x y z
N MET A 1 10.68 -16.25 1.60
CA MET A 1 10.27 -15.87 0.23
C MET A 1 8.82 -15.46 0.32
N THR A 2 8.48 -14.23 -0.02
CA THR A 2 7.09 -13.82 -0.26
C THR A 2 6.61 -14.51 -1.53
N GLU A 3 5.44 -15.16 -1.48
CA GLU A 3 4.77 -15.69 -2.67
C GLU A 3 4.64 -14.61 -3.75
N PRO A 4 4.86 -14.89 -5.04
CA PRO A 4 4.71 -13.88 -6.09
C PRO A 4 3.24 -13.43 -6.17
N GLY A 5 3.01 -12.13 -5.94
CA GLY A 5 1.67 -11.53 -5.98
C GLY A 5 1.61 -10.21 -5.22
N ASP A 6 0.57 -9.45 -5.45
CA ASP A 6 0.24 -8.24 -4.71
C ASP A 6 -0.88 -8.49 -3.69
N TYR A 7 -1.38 -7.41 -3.10
CA TYR A 7 -2.45 -7.41 -2.10
C TYR A 7 -3.43 -6.28 -2.40
N ASP A 8 -4.72 -6.58 -2.48
CA ASP A 8 -5.73 -5.57 -2.82
C ASP A 8 -6.20 -4.81 -1.57
N ILE A 9 -6.32 -3.48 -1.68
CA ILE A 9 -7.06 -2.68 -0.71
C ILE A 9 -8.56 -2.89 -0.95
N GLN A 10 -9.14 -3.82 -0.19
CA GLN A 10 -10.53 -4.25 -0.35
C GLN A 10 -11.49 -3.44 0.53
N THR A 11 -12.00 -2.32 0.04
CA THR A 11 -13.08 -1.59 0.72
C THR A 11 -14.01 -0.86 -0.24
N ASN A 12 -15.30 -0.97 0.05
CA ASN A 12 -16.36 -0.17 -0.58
C ASN A 12 -17.01 0.79 0.44
N ASP A 13 -16.50 0.86 1.68
CA ASP A 13 -17.03 1.75 2.70
C ASP A 13 -16.64 3.20 2.39
N PRO A 14 -17.60 4.10 2.10
CA PRO A 14 -17.30 5.50 1.79
C PRO A 14 -16.54 6.20 2.91
N LYS A 15 -16.76 5.81 4.18
CA LYS A 15 -16.06 6.40 5.34
C LYS A 15 -14.59 6.01 5.37
N ALA A 16 -14.26 4.75 5.08
CA ALA A 16 -12.89 4.30 4.97
C ALA A 16 -12.17 4.97 3.78
N ILE A 17 -12.86 5.08 2.64
CA ILE A 17 -12.34 5.73 1.44
C ILE A 17 -11.98 7.20 1.72
N GLU A 18 -12.85 7.94 2.40
CA GLU A 18 -12.60 9.33 2.78
C GLU A 18 -11.50 9.44 3.85
N LYS A 19 -11.58 8.63 4.92
CA LYS A 19 -10.62 8.65 6.03
C LYS A 19 -9.17 8.45 5.58
N TYR A 20 -8.95 7.59 4.59
CA TYR A 20 -7.60 7.25 4.10
C TYR A 20 -7.30 7.88 2.74
N ASP A 21 -8.15 8.78 2.25
CA ASP A 21 -8.02 9.44 0.95
C ASP A 21 -7.74 8.46 -0.21
N LEU A 22 -8.44 7.32 -0.23
CA LEU A 22 -8.18 6.27 -1.22
C LEU A 22 -8.50 6.70 -2.66
N ARG A 23 -9.28 7.78 -2.83
CA ARG A 23 -9.62 8.36 -4.14
C ARG A 23 -8.43 9.03 -4.81
N SER A 24 -7.43 9.48 -4.05
CA SER A 24 -6.26 10.15 -4.58
C SER A 24 -5.12 9.20 -4.97
N LEU A 25 -5.28 7.89 -4.74
CA LEU A 25 -4.24 6.90 -5.02
C LEU A 25 -3.91 6.85 -6.51
N ARG A 26 -2.61 6.80 -6.79
CA ARG A 26 -2.04 6.71 -8.13
C ARG A 26 -1.19 5.46 -8.25
N LEU A 27 -1.06 4.95 -9.47
CA LEU A 27 -0.04 3.95 -9.77
C LEU A 27 1.34 4.47 -9.35
N GLY A 28 2.09 3.63 -8.64
CA GLY A 28 3.40 3.94 -8.11
C GLY A 28 3.41 4.66 -6.77
N ASP A 29 2.26 5.01 -6.18
CA ASP A 29 2.24 5.61 -4.85
C ASP A 29 2.79 4.61 -3.81
N VAL A 30 3.61 5.12 -2.89
CA VAL A 30 4.18 4.36 -1.79
C VAL A 30 3.24 4.47 -0.59
N VAL A 31 2.71 3.34 -0.15
CA VAL A 31 1.68 3.27 0.90
C VAL A 31 2.15 2.46 2.09
N ALA A 32 1.53 2.73 3.24
CA ALA A 32 1.78 2.04 4.50
C ALA A 32 0.51 1.27 4.93
N LEU A 33 0.62 -0.06 5.00
CA LEU A 33 -0.42 -0.97 5.44
C LEU A 33 -0.21 -1.29 6.92
N LYS A 34 -1.05 -0.68 7.76
CA LYS A 34 -1.04 -0.91 9.21
C LYS A 34 -1.62 -2.28 9.53
N ASP A 35 -1.02 -2.94 10.52
CA ASP A 35 -1.41 -4.26 11.04
C ASP A 35 -1.37 -5.36 9.96
N GLN A 36 -0.50 -5.20 8.95
CA GLN A 36 -0.25 -6.19 7.89
C GLN A 36 1.20 -6.65 7.94
N LEU A 37 1.41 -7.97 7.91
CA LEU A 37 2.74 -8.59 7.90
C LEU A 37 2.96 -9.41 6.63
N CYS A 38 4.11 -9.23 5.98
CA CYS A 38 4.45 -9.85 4.70
C CYS A 38 5.73 -10.72 4.74
N ILE A 39 5.99 -11.47 5.82
CA ILE A 39 7.23 -12.28 5.95
C ILE A 39 7.12 -13.67 5.30
N ASN A 40 6.04 -14.42 5.59
CA ASN A 40 5.83 -15.81 5.15
C ASN A 40 4.45 -16.01 4.48
N GLY A 41 3.88 -14.93 3.95
CA GLY A 41 2.48 -14.82 3.56
C GLY A 41 2.01 -13.40 3.82
N ARG A 42 0.77 -13.08 3.46
CA ARG A 42 0.18 -11.75 3.64
C ARG A 42 -1.02 -11.87 4.55
N GLY A 43 -1.09 -11.06 5.59
CA GLY A 43 -2.26 -11.05 6.45
C GLY A 43 -2.12 -10.17 7.66
N TYR A 44 -3.21 -10.17 8.43
CA TYR A 44 -3.31 -9.40 9.65
C TYR A 44 -2.30 -9.87 10.69
N TYR A 45 -1.54 -8.92 11.22
CA TYR A 45 -0.72 -9.09 12.41
C TYR A 45 -0.73 -7.77 13.16
N LYS A 46 -1.30 -7.78 14.37
CA LYS A 46 -1.43 -6.57 15.17
C LYS A 46 -0.06 -5.92 15.40
N ASP A 47 -0.01 -4.60 15.23
CA ASP A 47 1.18 -3.75 15.39
C ASP A 47 2.27 -3.95 14.32
N ALA A 48 2.06 -4.84 13.34
CA ALA A 48 2.92 -4.92 12.17
C ALA A 48 2.73 -3.72 11.25
N LEU A 49 3.72 -3.49 10.39
CA LEU A 49 3.66 -2.46 9.37
C LEU A 49 4.31 -2.97 8.09
N THR A 50 3.61 -2.82 6.97
CA THR A 50 4.13 -3.12 5.64
C THR A 50 4.11 -1.88 4.77
N ILE A 51 5.20 -1.62 4.07
CA ILE A 51 5.31 -0.61 3.02
C ILE A 51 5.19 -1.30 1.68
N GLY A 52 4.40 -0.73 0.78
CA GLY A 52 4.20 -1.27 -0.56
C GLY A 52 3.99 -0.18 -1.60
N VAL A 53 3.87 -0.60 -2.86
CA VAL A 53 3.66 0.28 -4.01
C VAL A 53 2.35 -0.09 -4.68
N ILE A 54 1.53 0.91 -5.04
CA ILE A 54 0.33 0.67 -5.86
C ILE A 54 0.72 0.21 -7.27
N ILE A 55 0.27 -0.96 -7.70
CA ILE A 55 0.61 -1.53 -9.01
C ILE A 55 -0.59 -1.71 -9.97
N HIS A 56 -1.82 -1.69 -9.47
CA HIS A 56 -3.02 -1.63 -10.31
C HIS A 56 -4.15 -0.83 -9.65
N GLY A 57 -5.15 -0.48 -10.46
CA GLY A 57 -6.29 0.34 -10.06
C GLY A 57 -7.37 -0.41 -9.30
N ALA A 58 -8.44 0.32 -8.94
CA ALA A 58 -9.62 -0.21 -8.30
C ALA A 58 -10.37 -1.25 -9.17
N SER A 59 -11.20 -2.06 -8.52
CA SER A 59 -11.96 -3.14 -9.14
C SER A 59 -13.36 -3.19 -8.53
N ASP A 60 -14.35 -3.55 -9.35
CA ASP A 60 -15.74 -3.73 -8.92
C ASP A 60 -16.03 -5.17 -8.45
N TYR A 61 -15.04 -6.07 -8.51
CA TYR A 61 -15.19 -7.46 -8.09
C TYR A 61 -14.96 -7.60 -6.57
N SER A 62 -15.85 -8.36 -5.91
CA SER A 62 -15.71 -8.64 -4.48
C SER A 62 -14.37 -9.33 -4.19
N GLY A 63 -13.64 -8.84 -3.19
CA GLY A 63 -12.30 -9.31 -2.88
C GLY A 63 -11.20 -8.65 -3.71
N HIS A 64 -11.52 -7.62 -4.49
CA HIS A 64 -10.54 -6.84 -5.25
C HIS A 64 -10.55 -5.35 -4.91
N GLY A 65 -9.51 -4.64 -5.36
CA GLY A 65 -9.32 -3.20 -5.17
C GLY A 65 -7.97 -2.74 -5.72
N PRO A 66 -7.47 -1.54 -5.39
CA PRO A 66 -6.11 -1.13 -5.75
C PRO A 66 -5.06 -2.11 -5.21
N GLY A 67 -4.26 -2.68 -6.11
CA GLY A 67 -3.25 -3.69 -5.79
C GLY A 67 -1.97 -3.07 -5.24
N VAL A 68 -1.42 -3.66 -4.18
CA VAL A 68 -0.22 -3.21 -3.47
C VAL A 68 0.84 -4.28 -3.51
N ASN A 69 1.99 -3.99 -4.13
CA ASN A 69 3.16 -4.86 -4.06
C ASN A 69 4.00 -4.52 -2.81
N PRO A 70 4.14 -5.43 -1.82
CA PRO A 70 4.94 -5.18 -0.63
C PRO A 70 6.44 -5.09 -0.96
N ILE A 71 7.15 -4.12 -0.36
CA ILE A 71 8.60 -3.93 -0.55
C ILE A 71 9.40 -3.97 0.76
N LEU A 72 8.75 -3.69 1.90
CA LEU A 72 9.38 -3.69 3.22
C LEU A 72 8.33 -4.01 4.27
N THR A 73 8.67 -4.83 5.27
CA THR A 73 7.72 -5.22 6.32
C THR A 73 8.43 -5.34 7.66
N THR A 74 7.71 -5.11 8.74
CA THR A 74 8.20 -5.33 10.10
C THR A 74 7.08 -5.85 10.99
N LYS A 75 7.46 -6.68 11.97
CA LYS A 75 6.56 -7.24 12.99
C LYS A 75 6.51 -6.40 14.27
N ASP A 76 7.45 -5.47 14.41
CA ASP A 76 7.70 -4.68 15.60
C ASP A 76 8.05 -3.25 15.18
N GLY A 77 7.83 -2.23 16.04
CA GLY A 77 7.85 -0.79 15.71
C GLY A 77 9.17 -0.16 15.21
N ARG A 78 9.97 -0.91 14.44
CA ARG A 78 11.23 -0.53 13.79
C ARG A 78 11.02 0.39 12.59
N LEU A 79 9.82 0.44 12.02
CA LEU A 79 9.49 1.34 10.92
C LEU A 79 8.68 2.53 11.44
N LYS A 80 9.09 3.73 11.03
CA LYS A 80 8.32 4.96 11.18
C LYS A 80 7.93 5.48 9.80
N THR A 81 6.72 5.98 9.68
CA THR A 81 6.19 6.53 8.44
C THR A 81 5.89 8.02 8.59
N LYS A 82 5.96 8.74 7.47
CA LYS A 82 5.52 10.11 7.34
C LYS A 82 4.68 10.20 6.07
N ILE A 83 3.54 10.86 6.15
CA ILE A 83 2.73 11.16 4.97
C ILE A 83 3.45 12.22 4.13
N GLU A 84 3.63 11.92 2.84
CA GLU A 84 4.29 12.77 1.87
C GLU A 84 3.45 12.76 0.57
N PRO A 85 2.86 13.90 0.14
CA PRO A 85 1.97 13.95 -1.03
C PRO A 85 2.61 13.43 -2.33
N ASN A 86 3.94 13.55 -2.44
CA ASN A 86 4.71 13.12 -3.60
C ASN A 86 5.45 11.81 -3.36
N ALA A 87 4.96 10.96 -2.46
CA ALA A 87 5.49 9.61 -2.25
C ALA A 87 5.11 8.68 -3.40
N ASN A 88 5.77 8.83 -4.55
CA ASN A 88 5.54 8.02 -5.74
C ASN A 88 6.87 7.60 -6.38
N ILE A 89 6.97 6.33 -6.75
CA ILE A 89 8.21 5.76 -7.32
C ILE A 89 8.62 6.42 -8.63
N ALA A 90 7.70 6.98 -9.41
CA ALA A 90 8.04 7.68 -10.64
C ALA A 90 8.97 8.88 -10.39
N TYR A 91 8.81 9.55 -9.24
CA TYR A 91 9.67 10.66 -8.85
C TYR A 91 11.02 10.19 -8.30
N TYR A 92 11.04 9.09 -7.56
CA TYR A 92 12.27 8.55 -6.98
C TYR A 92 13.17 7.88 -8.02
N LEU A 93 12.58 7.33 -9.07
CA LEU A 93 13.28 6.67 -10.17
C LEU A 93 13.63 7.62 -11.33
N GLY A 94 13.28 8.91 -11.23
CA GLY A 94 13.56 9.90 -12.27
C GLY A 94 12.72 9.74 -13.55
N ILE A 95 11.59 9.04 -13.48
CA ILE A 95 10.64 8.89 -14.60
C ILE A 95 9.81 10.18 -14.77
N LYS A 96 9.55 10.88 -13.67
CA LYS A 96 8.90 12.19 -13.64
C LYS A 96 9.66 13.14 -12.72
N GLU A 97 9.63 14.43 -13.04
CA GLU A 97 10.10 15.48 -12.14
C GLU A 97 9.16 15.60 -10.94
N LYS A 98 9.72 15.86 -9.75
CA LYS A 98 8.89 16.16 -8.57
C LYS A 98 8.18 17.49 -8.80
N PRO A 99 6.85 17.55 -8.61
CA PRO A 99 6.11 18.80 -8.68
C PRO A 99 6.49 19.75 -7.54
#